data_AF-A0A8J4S0X5-F1
#
_entry.id   AF-A0A8J4S0X5-F1
#
_cell.length_a   1.000
_cell.length_b   1.000
_cell.length_c   1.000
_cell.angle_alpha   90.00
_cell.angle_beta   90.00
_cell.angle_gamma   90.00
#
_symmetry.space_group_name_H-M   'P 1'
#
loop_
_entity.id
_entity.type
_entity.pdbx_description
1 polymer ?
#
loop_
_entity_poly.entity_id
_entity_poly.type
_entity_poly.pdbx_seq_one_letter_code
_entity_poly.pdbx_strand_id
1 'polypeptide(L)'
;MSRSIASTVAFTAALSSVALLAPTADAHQIVLLPEPTWTTNDKDTKYNPLAFLEGEGFTPQEDFTAWRIENGYKSLRDFMDNAKYPVTSGADFNCGFTDPNGTPQPIPEGNAMRSTGYTHDGPCEVWIDDTLAMGNDNCHEAFPGKDYTIDYSACKG
;
A
#
# COMPACT_ATOMS: atom_id res chain seq x y z
N MET A 1 46.88 -38.09 -49.48
CA MET A 1 46.22 -38.77 -48.34
C MET A 1 46.89 -38.34 -47.06
N SER A 2 46.28 -37.46 -46.27
CA SER A 2 46.46 -37.47 -44.81
C SER A 2 45.32 -36.65 -44.18
N ARG A 3 44.79 -37.18 -43.08
CA ARG A 3 43.47 -36.87 -42.53
C ARG A 3 43.44 -35.58 -41.72
N SER A 4 42.37 -34.83 -41.91
CA SER A 4 41.92 -33.71 -41.07
C SER A 4 41.51 -34.22 -39.68
N ILE A 5 41.89 -33.50 -38.62
CA ILE A 5 41.22 -33.56 -37.31
C ILE A 5 41.11 -32.13 -36.79
N ALA A 6 40.04 -31.44 -37.19
CA ALA A 6 39.60 -30.23 -36.51
C ALA A 6 39.00 -30.65 -35.16
N SER A 7 39.58 -30.17 -34.07
CA SER A 7 39.08 -30.40 -32.71
C SER A 7 37.98 -29.38 -32.43
N THR A 8 36.72 -29.82 -32.53
CA THR A 8 35.55 -28.99 -32.23
C THR A 8 35.36 -28.95 -30.72
N VAL A 9 35.83 -27.89 -30.07
CA VAL A 9 35.47 -27.59 -28.67
C VAL A 9 34.05 -27.02 -28.68
N ALA A 10 33.05 -27.85 -28.36
CA ALA A 10 31.69 -27.40 -28.14
C ALA A 10 31.57 -26.79 -26.74
N PHE A 11 31.62 -25.46 -26.63
CA PHE A 11 31.19 -24.76 -25.43
C PHE A 11 29.66 -24.74 -25.41
N THR A 12 29.05 -25.65 -24.66
CA THR A 12 27.63 -25.56 -24.29
C THR A 12 27.46 -24.44 -23.26
N ALA A 13 27.01 -23.27 -23.70
CA ALA A 13 26.56 -22.22 -22.81
C ALA A 13 25.22 -22.65 -22.18
N ALA A 14 25.24 -23.02 -20.90
CA ALA A 14 24.02 -23.21 -20.14
C ALA A 14 23.39 -21.83 -19.86
N LEU A 15 22.31 -21.49 -20.55
CA LEU A 15 21.47 -20.36 -20.16
C LEU A 15 20.68 -20.75 -18.91
N SER A 16 21.16 -20.36 -17.73
CA SER A 16 20.36 -20.36 -16.51
C SER A 16 19.39 -19.18 -16.54
N SER A 17 18.16 -19.41 -16.99
CA SER A 17 17.06 -18.47 -16.82
C SER A 17 16.69 -18.39 -15.35
N VAL A 18 17.24 -17.41 -14.62
CA VAL A 18 16.76 -17.07 -13.28
C VAL A 18 15.42 -16.36 -13.47
N ALA A 19 14.32 -17.04 -13.13
CA ALA A 19 13.04 -16.37 -12.99
C ALA A 19 13.16 -15.41 -11.80
N LEU A 20 13.14 -14.10 -12.08
CA LEU A 20 13.05 -13.06 -11.06
C LEU A 20 11.67 -13.21 -10.39
N LEU A 21 11.63 -13.84 -9.22
CA LEU A 21 10.49 -13.73 -8.32
C LEU A 21 10.51 -12.31 -7.78
N ALA A 22 9.67 -11.43 -8.32
CA ALA A 22 9.44 -10.13 -7.73
C ALA A 22 8.88 -10.35 -6.31
N PRO A 23 9.42 -9.66 -5.28
CA PRO A 23 8.84 -9.74 -3.95
C PRO A 23 7.39 -9.27 -3.99
N THR A 24 6.46 -10.12 -3.54
CA THR A 24 5.06 -9.76 -3.34
C THR A 24 4.90 -9.21 -1.92
N ALA A 25 4.51 -7.96 -1.78
CA ALA A 25 4.16 -7.38 -0.49
C ALA A 25 2.68 -7.69 -0.20
N ASP A 26 2.44 -8.52 0.81
CA ASP A 26 1.09 -8.77 1.32
C ASP A 26 0.84 -7.82 2.50
N ALA A 27 0.29 -6.64 2.22
CA ALA A 27 0.08 -5.57 3.20
C ALA A 27 -1.42 -5.29 3.39
N HIS A 28 -2.09 -6.16 4.16
CA HIS A 28 -3.51 -6.07 4.44
C HIS A 28 -3.75 -5.37 5.78
N GLN A 29 -4.11 -4.09 5.75
CA GLN A 29 -4.31 -3.27 6.96
C GLN A 29 -5.67 -2.57 6.95
N ILE A 30 -6.30 -2.49 8.13
CA ILE A 30 -7.59 -1.81 8.29
C ILE A 30 -7.63 -0.95 9.55
N VAL A 31 -8.51 0.05 9.55
CA VAL A 31 -8.89 0.82 10.74
C VAL A 31 -9.91 0.03 11.55
N LEU A 32 -9.67 -0.08 12.87
CA LEU A 32 -10.49 -0.78 13.84
C LEU A 32 -11.23 0.18 14.78
N LEU A 33 -10.69 1.38 15.01
CA LEU A 33 -11.29 2.42 15.82
C LEU A 33 -10.92 3.80 15.25
N PRO A 34 -11.88 4.72 15.01
CA PRO A 34 -13.32 4.46 14.96
C PRO A 34 -13.64 3.40 13.90
N GLU A 35 -14.57 2.48 14.20
CA GLU A 35 -14.88 1.39 13.27
C GLU A 35 -15.62 1.94 12.04
N PRO A 36 -15.09 1.76 10.82
CA PRO A 36 -15.79 2.23 9.63
C PRO A 36 -17.04 1.38 9.36
N THR A 37 -18.03 1.98 8.70
CA THR A 37 -19.15 1.20 8.16
C THR A 37 -18.66 0.44 6.93
N TRP A 38 -18.63 -0.89 6.99
CA TRP A 38 -18.18 -1.73 5.88
C TRP A 38 -19.31 -2.03 4.89
N THR A 39 -19.00 -2.13 3.59
CA THR A 39 -19.96 -2.55 2.55
C THR A 39 -20.12 -4.07 2.46
N THR A 40 -19.31 -4.82 3.22
CA THR A 40 -19.27 -6.28 3.24
C THR A 40 -19.03 -6.80 4.66
N ASN A 41 -19.45 -8.04 4.92
CA ASN A 41 -19.13 -8.77 6.14
C ASN A 41 -18.02 -9.82 5.94
N ASP A 42 -17.58 -10.02 4.71
CA ASP A 42 -16.50 -10.95 4.39
C ASP A 42 -15.14 -10.42 4.86
N LYS A 43 -14.42 -11.20 5.66
CA LYS A 43 -13.16 -10.75 6.29
C LYS A 43 -12.08 -10.49 5.24
N ASP A 44 -11.95 -11.36 4.26
CA ASP A 44 -10.87 -11.27 3.28
C ASP A 44 -11.07 -10.06 2.38
N THR A 45 -12.32 -9.77 2.00
CA THR A 45 -12.68 -8.56 1.27
C THR A 45 -12.39 -7.29 2.08
N LYS A 46 -12.72 -7.24 3.38
CA LYS A 46 -12.43 -6.06 4.23
C LYS A 46 -10.93 -5.72 4.28
N TYR A 47 -10.10 -6.74 4.27
CA TYR A 47 -8.65 -6.62 4.45
C TYR A 47 -7.91 -6.33 3.14
N ASN A 48 -8.57 -6.56 1.99
CA ASN A 48 -7.99 -6.45 0.67
C ASN A 48 -7.54 -5.00 0.38
N PRO A 49 -6.35 -4.76 -0.20
CA PRO A 49 -5.95 -3.42 -0.60
C PRO A 49 -6.90 -2.80 -1.63
N LEU A 50 -6.88 -1.47 -1.68
CA LEU A 50 -7.61 -0.71 -2.69
C LEU A 50 -7.21 -1.11 -4.11
N ALA A 51 -5.91 -1.35 -4.33
CA ALA A 51 -5.35 -1.83 -5.59
C ALA A 51 -4.01 -2.54 -5.34
N PHE A 52 -3.70 -3.53 -6.19
CA PHE A 52 -2.38 -4.13 -6.31
C PHE A 52 -1.61 -3.43 -7.44
N LEU A 53 -0.91 -2.36 -7.10
CA LEU A 53 -0.32 -1.42 -8.07
C LEU A 53 0.74 -2.06 -8.97
N GLU A 54 1.39 -3.14 -8.51
CA GLU A 54 2.32 -3.93 -9.32
C GLU A 54 1.66 -4.57 -10.54
N GLY A 55 0.36 -4.86 -10.46
CA GLY A 55 -0.46 -5.32 -11.59
C GLY A 55 -0.83 -4.21 -12.57
N GLU A 56 -0.72 -2.95 -12.14
CA GLU A 56 -1.17 -1.77 -12.87
C GLU A 56 -0.01 -0.94 -13.46
N GLY A 57 1.17 -1.54 -13.57
CA GLY A 57 2.34 -0.93 -14.19
C GLY A 57 3.20 -0.09 -13.25
N PHE A 58 2.91 -0.06 -11.95
CA PHE A 58 3.80 0.54 -10.96
C PHE A 58 4.88 -0.47 -10.56
N THR A 59 6.14 -0.09 -10.70
CA THR A 59 7.23 -0.95 -10.22
C THR A 59 7.36 -0.78 -8.70
N PRO A 60 7.33 -1.86 -7.89
CA PRO A 60 7.56 -1.77 -6.46
C PRO A 60 8.87 -1.06 -6.13
N GLN A 61 8.83 -0.18 -5.13
CA GLN A 61 9.99 0.62 -4.70
C GLN A 61 10.23 0.35 -3.22
N GLU A 62 11.48 0.08 -2.87
CA GLU A 62 11.89 0.01 -1.47
C GLU A 62 11.77 1.39 -0.81
N ASP A 63 12.24 2.44 -1.49
CA ASP A 63 12.05 3.83 -1.09
C ASP A 63 10.94 4.49 -1.92
N PHE A 64 9.69 4.14 -1.59
CA PHE A 64 8.52 4.75 -2.24
C PHE A 64 8.45 6.27 -2.01
N THR A 65 8.99 6.77 -0.90
CA THR A 65 9.02 8.20 -0.59
C THR A 65 9.93 8.95 -1.56
N ALA A 66 11.15 8.49 -1.81
CA ALA A 66 12.00 9.10 -2.82
C ALA A 66 11.34 9.03 -4.21
N TRP A 67 10.80 7.86 -4.57
CA TRP A 67 10.14 7.67 -5.86
C TRP A 67 8.94 8.62 -6.06
N ARG A 68 8.06 8.78 -5.05
CA ARG A 68 6.88 9.66 -5.18
C ARG A 68 7.30 11.11 -5.41
N ILE A 69 8.35 11.56 -4.72
CA ILE A 69 8.89 12.93 -4.83
C ILE A 69 9.47 13.15 -6.24
N GLU A 70 10.26 12.21 -6.74
CA GLU A 70 10.83 12.27 -8.11
C GLU A 70 9.75 12.29 -9.19
N ASN A 71 8.61 11.66 -8.93
CA ASN A 71 7.46 11.64 -9.83
C ASN A 71 6.47 12.79 -9.60
N GLY A 72 6.81 13.74 -8.72
CA GLY A 72 6.05 15.00 -8.53
C GLY A 72 4.86 14.90 -7.58
N TYR A 73 4.70 13.80 -6.84
CA TYR A 73 3.64 13.65 -5.84
C TYR A 73 4.06 14.21 -4.49
N LYS A 74 3.22 15.09 -3.93
CA LYS A 74 3.52 15.86 -2.71
C LYS A 74 3.29 15.07 -1.42
N SER A 75 2.38 14.10 -1.44
CA SER A 75 2.00 13.25 -0.31
C SER A 75 1.60 11.87 -0.80
N LEU A 76 1.44 10.90 0.11
CA LEU A 76 0.86 9.61 -0.23
C LEU A 76 -0.58 9.81 -0.74
N ARG A 77 -1.39 10.66 -0.09
CA ARG A 77 -2.73 11.00 -0.58
C ARG A 77 -2.71 11.60 -1.98
N ASP A 78 -1.79 12.52 -2.28
CA ASP A 78 -1.66 13.12 -3.62
C ASP A 78 -1.35 12.07 -4.68
N PHE A 79 -0.50 11.09 -4.35
CA PHE A 79 -0.29 9.92 -5.20
C PHE A 79 -1.59 9.11 -5.39
N MET A 80 -2.30 8.78 -4.30
CA MET A 80 -3.55 8.02 -4.39
C MET A 80 -4.60 8.74 -5.25
N ASP A 81 -4.73 10.05 -5.11
CA ASP A 81 -5.72 10.86 -5.84
C ASP A 81 -5.37 11.02 -7.34
N ASN A 82 -4.08 11.09 -7.68
CA ASN A 82 -3.61 11.50 -9.01
C ASN A 82 -2.96 10.41 -9.87
N ALA A 83 -2.46 9.31 -9.31
CA ALA A 83 -1.72 8.29 -10.07
C ALA A 83 -2.57 7.41 -11.00
N LYS A 84 -3.91 7.49 -10.91
CA LYS A 84 -4.91 6.82 -11.76
C LYS A 84 -4.60 5.35 -12.08
N TYR A 85 -5.21 4.45 -11.31
CA TYR A 85 -5.19 3.00 -11.49
C TYR A 85 -6.62 2.46 -11.26
N PRO A 86 -7.00 1.30 -11.83
CA PRO A 86 -8.24 0.65 -11.45
C PRO A 86 -8.16 0.15 -10.01
N VAL A 87 -9.31 0.15 -9.33
CA VAL A 87 -9.40 -0.38 -7.97
C VAL A 87 -9.96 -1.79 -7.99
N THR A 88 -9.66 -2.54 -6.93
CA THR A 88 -10.17 -3.89 -6.71
C THR A 88 -11.69 -3.92 -6.87
N SER A 89 -12.21 -4.95 -7.55
CA SER A 89 -13.65 -5.09 -7.80
C SER A 89 -14.47 -4.97 -6.50
N GLY A 90 -15.43 -4.05 -6.49
CA GLY A 90 -16.29 -3.79 -5.32
C GLY A 90 -15.75 -2.76 -4.34
N ALA A 91 -14.51 -2.27 -4.53
CA ALA A 91 -13.99 -1.13 -3.80
C ALA A 91 -14.46 0.18 -4.44
N ASP A 92 -14.74 1.17 -3.60
CA ASP A 92 -14.82 2.57 -4.00
C ASP A 92 -13.40 3.18 -4.06
N PHE A 93 -13.17 4.11 -4.97
CA PHE A 93 -11.85 4.71 -5.14
C PHE A 93 -11.38 5.49 -3.90
N ASN A 94 -12.29 6.21 -3.26
CA ASN A 94 -11.97 7.06 -2.11
C ASN A 94 -12.15 6.31 -0.78
N CYS A 95 -13.11 5.38 -0.73
CA CYS A 95 -13.54 4.72 0.50
C CYS A 95 -13.18 3.24 0.59
N GLY A 96 -12.54 2.66 -0.42
CA GLY A 96 -12.21 1.23 -0.43
C GLY A 96 -13.46 0.37 -0.21
N PHE A 97 -13.41 -0.52 0.76
CA PHE A 97 -14.56 -1.39 1.12
C PHE A 97 -15.44 -0.80 2.24
N THR A 98 -15.37 0.51 2.47
CA THR A 98 -16.20 1.23 3.44
C THR A 98 -17.30 2.03 2.74
N ASP A 99 -18.42 2.24 3.42
CA ASP A 99 -19.56 2.98 2.90
C ASP A 99 -19.34 4.49 3.12
N PRO A 100 -19.20 5.31 2.07
CA PRO A 100 -19.07 6.76 2.20
C PRO A 100 -20.30 7.43 2.83
N ASN A 101 -21.46 6.76 2.78
CA ASN A 101 -22.70 7.22 3.40
C ASN A 101 -23.03 6.45 4.69
N GLY A 102 -22.04 5.73 5.23
CA GLY A 102 -22.16 5.01 6.49
C GLY A 102 -22.50 5.92 7.66
N THR A 103 -22.88 5.31 8.78
CA THR A 103 -23.20 6.09 9.98
C THR A 103 -21.90 6.73 10.52
N PRO A 104 -21.84 8.07 10.68
CA PRO A 104 -20.68 8.72 11.28
C PRO A 104 -20.40 8.15 12.67
N GLN A 105 -19.12 7.86 12.94
CA GLN A 105 -18.69 7.44 14.26
C GLN A 105 -18.42 8.66 15.14
N PRO A 106 -18.73 8.59 16.45
CA PRO A 106 -18.28 9.62 17.38
C PRO A 106 -16.75 9.65 17.45
N ILE A 107 -16.18 10.82 17.78
CA ILE A 107 -14.76 10.92 18.10
C ILE A 107 -14.47 10.03 19.32
N PRO A 108 -13.55 9.04 19.22
CA PRO A 108 -13.24 8.17 20.34
C PRO A 108 -12.66 8.92 21.53
N GLU A 109 -12.93 8.43 22.74
CA GLU A 109 -12.36 8.99 23.97
C GLU A 109 -10.83 9.06 23.90
N GLY A 110 -10.26 10.15 24.42
CA GLY A 110 -8.82 10.35 24.44
C GLY A 110 -8.20 10.49 23.04
N ASN A 111 -8.99 10.86 22.03
CA ASN A 111 -8.52 11.05 20.67
C ASN A 111 -7.91 9.77 20.07
N ALA A 112 -8.44 8.61 20.45
CA ALA A 112 -7.90 7.33 20.04
C ALA A 112 -8.18 6.99 18.57
N MET A 113 -7.23 6.31 17.94
CA MET A 113 -7.40 5.56 16.72
C MET A 113 -6.70 4.20 16.88
N ARG A 114 -7.26 3.14 16.30
CA ARG A 114 -6.64 1.82 16.27
C ARG A 114 -6.67 1.23 14.87
N SER A 115 -5.59 0.58 14.45
CA SER A 115 -5.53 -0.21 13.22
C SER A 115 -4.99 -1.62 13.50
N THR A 116 -4.80 -2.41 12.46
CA THR A 116 -4.08 -3.69 12.54
C THR A 116 -2.56 -3.55 12.74
N GLY A 117 -2.02 -2.31 12.62
CA GLY A 117 -0.60 -1.98 12.73
C GLY A 117 0.11 -1.91 11.39
N TYR A 118 1.22 -1.18 11.34
CA TYR A 118 2.11 -1.09 10.18
C TYR A 118 3.16 -2.20 10.24
N THR A 119 3.02 -3.23 9.42
CA THR A 119 3.87 -4.45 9.47
C THR A 119 5.00 -4.47 8.45
N HIS A 120 5.01 -3.51 7.53
CA HIS A 120 5.98 -3.39 6.45
C HIS A 120 6.48 -1.95 6.38
N ASP A 121 7.73 -1.80 5.97
CA ASP A 121 8.32 -0.48 5.76
C ASP A 121 7.59 0.24 4.63
N GLY A 122 7.31 1.53 4.86
CA GLY A 122 6.65 2.38 3.88
C GLY A 122 5.89 3.53 4.51
N PRO A 123 5.47 4.50 3.68
CA PRO A 123 4.79 5.67 4.16
C PRO A 123 3.34 5.36 4.52
N CYS A 124 2.81 6.14 5.45
CA CYS A 124 1.39 6.16 5.76
C CYS A 124 0.95 7.58 6.07
N GLU A 125 -0.34 7.84 5.84
CA GLU A 125 -0.96 9.10 6.20
C GLU A 125 -2.39 8.86 6.69
N VAL A 126 -2.78 9.61 7.72
CA VAL A 126 -4.15 9.72 8.22
C VAL A 126 -4.57 11.16 8.01
N TRP A 127 -5.65 11.34 7.25
CA TRP A 127 -6.20 12.65 6.92
C TRP A 127 -7.59 12.82 7.53
N ILE A 128 -7.87 14.01 8.02
CA ILE A 128 -9.22 14.47 8.39
C ILE A 128 -9.52 15.68 7.51
N ASP A 129 -10.50 15.52 6.63
CA ASP A 129 -10.74 16.45 5.51
C ASP A 129 -9.41 16.76 4.80
N ASP A 130 -8.98 18.02 4.74
CA ASP A 130 -7.73 18.46 4.11
C ASP A 130 -6.56 18.62 5.10
N THR A 131 -6.72 18.12 6.33
CA THR A 131 -5.70 18.22 7.39
C THR A 131 -5.00 16.88 7.58
N LEU A 132 -3.67 16.87 7.43
CA LEU A 132 -2.84 15.71 7.77
C LEU A 132 -2.77 15.59 9.29
N ALA A 133 -3.42 14.56 9.84
CA ALA A 133 -3.52 14.33 11.28
C ALA A 133 -2.39 13.42 11.82
N MET A 134 -1.89 12.51 10.99
CA MET A 134 -0.73 11.66 11.29
C MET A 134 -0.07 11.25 9.98
N GLY A 135 1.26 11.15 9.95
CA GLY A 135 1.96 10.56 8.81
C GLY A 135 3.46 10.44 9.06
N ASN A 136 4.09 9.51 8.35
CA ASN A 136 5.53 9.34 8.33
C ASN A 136 5.96 8.66 7.02
N ASP A 137 7.22 8.82 6.63
CA ASP A 137 7.79 8.16 5.46
C ASP A 137 8.12 6.67 5.73
N ASN A 138 8.33 6.28 6.99
CA ASN A 138 8.34 4.89 7.43
C ASN A 138 7.48 4.70 8.70
N CYS A 139 6.24 4.27 8.51
CA CYS A 139 5.28 4.12 9.60
C CYS A 139 5.44 2.85 10.43
N HIS A 140 6.07 1.82 9.88
CA HIS A 140 6.42 0.62 10.65
C HIS A 140 7.43 0.96 11.76
N GLU A 141 8.42 1.80 11.45
CA GLU A 141 9.38 2.28 12.44
C GLU A 141 8.81 3.37 13.34
N ALA A 142 8.12 4.37 12.77
CA ALA A 142 7.63 5.51 13.53
C ALA A 142 6.46 5.17 14.46
N PHE A 143 5.63 4.20 14.07
CA PHE A 143 4.42 3.80 14.78
C PHE A 143 4.36 2.26 14.96
N PRO A 144 5.25 1.67 15.78
CA PRO A 144 5.39 0.21 15.90
C PRO A 144 4.20 -0.47 16.61
N GLY A 145 3.24 0.32 17.10
CA GLY A 145 2.04 -0.14 17.77
C GLY A 145 0.82 -0.20 16.85
N LYS A 146 -0.33 -0.47 17.47
CA LYS A 146 -1.65 -0.48 16.82
C LYS A 146 -2.55 0.66 17.28
N ASP A 147 -2.14 1.36 18.32
CA ASP A 147 -2.87 2.43 18.98
C ASP A 147 -2.19 3.77 18.69
N TYR A 148 -2.99 4.76 18.29
CA TYR A 148 -2.54 6.09 17.91
C TYR A 148 -3.38 7.15 18.59
N THR A 149 -2.80 8.34 18.77
CA THR A 149 -3.52 9.54 19.20
C THR A 149 -3.61 10.49 18.02
N ILE A 150 -4.83 10.82 17.61
CA ILE A 150 -5.12 11.62 16.42
C ILE A 150 -5.74 12.96 16.85
N ASP A 151 -5.23 14.07 16.33
CA ASP A 151 -5.91 15.35 16.54
C ASP A 151 -7.18 15.44 15.67
N TYR A 152 -8.33 15.21 16.29
CA TYR A 152 -9.65 15.33 15.64
C TYR A 152 -10.18 16.77 15.59
N SER A 153 -9.38 17.79 15.92
CA SER A 153 -9.83 19.20 15.91
C SER A 153 -10.37 19.68 14.55
N ALA A 154 -9.97 19.02 13.46
CA ALA A 154 -10.47 19.28 12.11
C ALA A 154 -11.89 18.74 11.85
N CYS A 155 -12.40 17.79 12.65
CA CYS A 155 -13.75 17.24 12.48
C CYS A 155 -14.83 18.28 12.79
N LYS A 156 -15.75 18.52 11.84
CA LYS A 156 -16.78 19.57 11.96
C LYS A 156 -18.15 19.12 12.46
N GLY A 157 -18.38 17.82 12.59
CA GLY A 157 -19.64 17.24 13.08
C GLY A 157 -20.78 17.29 12.06
#